data_AF-A0A9P0MH33-F1
#
_entry.id   AF-A0A9P0MH33-F1
#
_cell.length_a   1.000
_cell.length_b   1.000
_cell.length_c   1.000
_cell.angle_alpha   90.00
_cell.angle_beta   90.00
_cell.angle_gamma   90.00
#
_symmetry.space_group_name_H-M   'P 1'
#
loop_
_entity.id
_entity.type
_entity.pdbx_description
1 polymer ?
#
loop_
_entity_poly.entity_id
_entity_poly.type
_entity_poly.pdbx_seq_one_letter_code
_entity_poly.pdbx_strand_id
1 'polypeptide(L)'
;MTAFFLTVPPDILDYPTSADMVVDEGSNVSLKCIAKGSPEPSIIWKREDGELIRFSNGTEVSSATGPILNITNVKRDHMGPYLCIASNGVPPSVSKRIKLVVQCK
;
A
#
# COMPACT_ATOMS: atom_id res chain seq x y z
N MET A 1 7.19 -38.05 11.23
CA MET A 1 8.05 -36.96 11.71
C MET A 1 7.41 -35.67 11.23
N THR A 2 6.64 -34.98 12.08
CA THR A 2 5.95 -33.73 11.71
C THR A 2 6.92 -32.58 11.89
N ALA A 3 7.27 -31.88 10.80
CA ALA A 3 8.00 -30.63 10.88
C ALA A 3 7.04 -29.54 11.37
N PHE A 4 7.30 -28.98 12.55
CA PHE A 4 6.63 -27.76 13.00
C PHE A 4 7.29 -26.57 12.29
N PHE A 5 6.63 -26.01 11.28
CA PHE A 5 7.06 -24.74 10.70
C PHE A 5 6.69 -23.61 11.66
N LEU A 6 7.69 -22.85 12.13
CA LEU A 6 7.45 -21.67 12.97
C LEU A 6 6.81 -20.59 12.10
N THR A 7 5.52 -20.37 12.28
CA THR A 7 4.78 -19.29 11.62
C THR A 7 4.81 -18.03 12.48
N VAL A 8 4.99 -16.88 11.82
CA VAL A 8 5.02 -15.56 12.46
C VAL A 8 4.03 -14.67 11.71
N PRO A 9 3.03 -14.08 12.40
CA PRO A 9 2.09 -13.14 11.78
C PRO A 9 2.81 -11.97 11.09
N PRO A 10 2.16 -11.33 10.11
CA PRO A 10 2.74 -10.17 9.43
C PRO A 10 2.81 -8.96 10.38
N ASP A 11 3.90 -8.21 10.26
CA ASP A 11 4.13 -6.94 10.96
C ASP A 11 4.63 -5.89 9.98
N ILE A 12 3.96 -4.74 9.88
CA ILE A 12 4.33 -3.66 8.97
C ILE A 12 5.36 -2.77 9.66
N LEU A 13 6.53 -2.61 9.03
CA LEU A 13 7.59 -1.78 9.56
C LEU A 13 7.20 -0.31 9.48
N ASP A 14 7.53 0.48 10.51
CA ASP A 14 7.34 1.92 10.46
C ASP A 14 8.25 2.58 9.42
N TYR A 15 9.51 2.14 9.37
CA TYR A 15 10.49 2.51 8.35
C TYR A 15 11.04 1.21 7.71
N PRO A 16 11.12 1.12 6.36
CA PRO A 16 11.03 2.19 5.36
C PRO A 16 9.66 2.29 4.65
N THR A 17 8.56 1.98 5.35
CA THR A 17 7.20 2.19 4.84
C THR A 17 6.87 3.68 4.79
N SER A 18 6.17 4.13 3.76
CA SER A 18 5.75 5.51 3.62
C SER A 18 4.87 5.94 4.80
N ALA A 19 5.03 7.20 5.21
CA ALA A 19 4.05 7.92 6.02
C ALA A 19 3.11 8.69 5.07
N ASP A 20 2.28 9.58 5.63
CA ASP A 20 1.48 10.52 4.84
C ASP A 20 2.37 11.34 3.91
N MET A 21 1.93 11.53 2.67
CA MET A 21 2.70 12.18 1.61
C MET A 21 1.94 13.39 1.06
N VAL A 22 2.69 14.46 0.81
CA VAL A 22 2.20 15.68 0.17
C VAL A 22 3.00 15.89 -1.10
N VAL A 23 2.32 16.00 -2.25
CA VAL A 23 2.96 16.10 -3.57
C VAL A 23 2.26 17.12 -4.44
N ASP A 24 2.98 17.71 -5.39
CA ASP A 24 2.40 18.67 -6.34
C ASP A 24 1.61 17.97 -7.45
N GLU A 25 0.56 18.61 -7.94
CA GLU A 25 -0.18 18.14 -9.11
C GLU A 25 0.74 17.96 -10.34
N GLY A 26 0.62 16.79 -10.98
CA GLY A 26 1.44 16.36 -12.10
C GLY A 26 2.79 15.73 -11.73
N SER A 27 3.13 15.61 -10.45
CA SER A 27 4.30 14.85 -9.99
C SER A 27 4.06 13.33 -10.06
N ASN A 28 5.11 12.56 -9.83
CA ASN A 28 5.04 11.10 -9.66
C ASN A 28 5.26 10.76 -8.19
N VAL A 29 4.49 9.81 -7.65
CA VAL A 29 4.58 9.36 -6.26
C VAL A 29 4.69 7.84 -6.18
N SER A 30 5.48 7.37 -5.21
CA SER A 30 5.64 5.95 -4.88
C SER A 30 5.29 5.74 -3.42
N LEU A 31 4.16 5.09 -3.14
CA LEU A 31 3.79 4.67 -1.79
C LEU A 31 4.44 3.31 -1.53
N LYS A 32 5.27 3.22 -0.49
CA LYS A 32 6.01 2.01 -0.14
C LYS A 32 5.44 1.39 1.13
N CYS A 33 5.32 0.07 1.17
CA CYS A 33 4.90 -0.68 2.36
C CYS A 33 5.72 -1.96 2.48
N ILE A 34 6.41 -2.09 3.61
CA ILE A 34 7.27 -3.23 3.92
C ILE A 34 6.72 -3.90 5.17
N ALA A 35 6.51 -5.20 5.08
CA ALA A 35 6.14 -6.04 6.21
C ALA A 35 7.13 -7.19 6.36
N LYS A 36 7.24 -7.71 7.59
CA LYS A 36 7.97 -8.93 7.91
C LYS A 36 7.00 -9.97 8.43
N GLY A 37 7.33 -11.25 8.29
CA GLY A 37 6.53 -12.36 8.79
C GLY A 37 7.11 -13.68 8.27
N SER A 38 6.57 -14.80 8.75
CA SER A 38 6.91 -16.11 8.22
C SER A 38 5.65 -16.95 8.03
N PRO A 39 5.27 -17.32 6.79
CA PRO A 39 5.93 -17.00 5.51
C PRO A 39 6.03 -15.49 5.20
N GLU A 40 6.84 -15.11 4.19
CA GLU A 40 6.99 -13.71 3.78
C GLU A 40 5.63 -13.09 3.40
N PRO A 41 5.23 -11.94 3.97
CA PRO A 41 3.94 -11.35 3.68
C PRO A 41 3.81 -10.80 2.26
N SER A 42 2.65 -11.05 1.65
CA SER A 42 2.21 -10.34 0.46
C SER A 42 1.59 -8.99 0.84
N ILE A 43 1.76 -7.99 -0.03
CA ILE A 43 1.21 -6.63 0.16
C ILE A 43 0.15 -6.35 -0.89
N ILE A 44 -1.00 -5.87 -0.44
CA ILE A 44 -2.11 -5.40 -1.28
C ILE A 44 -2.44 -3.95 -0.91
N TRP A 45 -2.58 -3.11 -1.92
CA TRP A 45 -3.01 -1.73 -1.82
C TRP A 45 -4.48 -1.59 -2.19
N LYS A 46 -5.22 -0.79 -1.41
CA LYS A 46 -6.59 -0.36 -1.68
C LYS A 46 -6.77 1.09 -1.25
N ARG A 47 -7.82 1.75 -1.73
CA ARG A 47 -8.27 3.01 -1.13
C ARG A 47 -9.23 2.73 0.02
N GLU A 48 -9.06 3.44 1.14
CA GLU A 48 -9.94 3.32 2.31
C GLU A 48 -11.33 3.90 2.03
N ASP A 49 -11.42 4.91 1.16
CA ASP A 49 -12.68 5.54 0.75
C ASP A 49 -13.54 4.68 -0.20
N GLY A 50 -13.03 3.52 -0.63
CA GLY A 50 -13.74 2.61 -1.55
C GLY A 50 -13.63 3.00 -3.02
N GLU A 51 -12.94 4.09 -3.37
CA GLU A 51 -12.67 4.42 -4.76
C GLU A 51 -11.66 3.45 -5.40
N LEU A 52 -11.66 3.41 -6.73
CA LEU A 52 -10.66 2.66 -7.48
C LEU A 52 -9.31 3.39 -7.48
N ILE A 53 -8.23 2.62 -7.48
CA ILE A 53 -6.90 3.14 -7.75
C ILE A 53 -6.82 3.42 -9.25
N ARG A 54 -6.66 4.69 -9.60
CA ARG A 54 -6.51 5.16 -10.98
C ARG A 54 -5.04 5.29 -11.34
N PHE A 55 -4.70 4.87 -12.56
CA PHE A 55 -3.37 5.04 -13.13
C PHE A 55 -3.43 5.98 -14.33
N SER A 56 -2.31 6.64 -14.66
CA SER A 56 -2.27 7.63 -15.74
C SER A 56 -2.53 7.07 -17.14
N ASN A 57 -2.49 5.75 -17.32
CA ASN A 57 -2.86 5.08 -18.57
C ASN A 57 -4.38 4.84 -18.69
N GLY A 58 -5.18 5.35 -17.74
CA GLY A 58 -6.64 5.16 -17.70
C GLY A 58 -7.10 3.84 -17.08
N THR A 59 -6.19 3.02 -16.57
CA THR A 59 -6.56 1.78 -15.85
C THR A 59 -7.08 2.12 -14.46
N GLU A 60 -8.17 1.46 -14.07
CA GLU A 60 -8.74 1.54 -12.72
C GLU A 60 -8.81 0.15 -12.10
N VAL A 61 -8.34 0.00 -10.86
CA VAL A 61 -8.38 -1.29 -10.14
C VAL A 61 -8.90 -1.11 -8.72
N SER A 62 -9.62 -2.10 -8.21
CA SER A 62 -10.05 -2.13 -6.80
C SER A 62 -8.91 -2.44 -5.84
N SER A 63 -7.82 -3.04 -6.34
CA SER A 63 -6.60 -3.30 -5.59
C SER A 63 -5.38 -3.48 -6.47
N ALA A 64 -4.21 -3.13 -5.95
CA ALA A 64 -2.91 -3.37 -6.59
C ALA A 64 -2.01 -4.20 -5.67
N THR A 65 -1.19 -5.08 -6.23
CA THR A 65 -0.31 -5.97 -5.45
C THR A 65 1.15 -5.51 -5.55
N GLY A 66 1.88 -5.62 -4.44
CA GLY A 66 3.33 -5.38 -4.39
C GLY A 66 3.75 -4.38 -3.32
N PRO A 67 5.06 -4.33 -2.99
CA PRO A 67 5.59 -3.50 -1.92
C PRO A 67 5.57 -1.99 -2.24
N ILE A 68 5.37 -1.63 -3.51
CA ILE A 68 5.36 -0.24 -3.98
C ILE A 68 4.15 -0.03 -4.89
N LEU A 69 3.34 0.98 -4.59
CA LEU A 69 2.30 1.51 -5.47
C LEU A 69 2.81 2.79 -6.14
N ASN A 70 2.97 2.75 -7.47
CA ASN A 70 3.40 3.90 -8.25
C ASN A 70 2.20 4.59 -8.89
N ILE A 71 2.10 5.91 -8.68
CA ILE A 71 1.09 6.76 -9.30
C ILE A 71 1.82 7.90 -10.01
N THR A 72 1.69 7.96 -11.33
CA THR A 72 2.36 8.95 -12.18
C THR A 72 1.40 10.05 -12.61
N ASN A 73 1.92 11.25 -12.84
CA ASN A 73 1.13 12.43 -13.24
C ASN A 73 -0.09 12.64 -12.33
N VAL A 74 0.15 12.66 -11.01
CA VAL A 74 -0.86 12.71 -9.96
C VAL A 74 -1.85 13.88 -10.18
N LYS A 75 -3.14 13.58 -10.05
CA LYS A 75 -4.25 14.55 -10.12
C LYS A 75 -4.99 14.58 -8.79
N ARG A 76 -5.85 15.58 -8.59
CA ARG A 76 -6.58 15.76 -7.32
C ARG A 76 -7.50 14.61 -6.94
N ASP A 77 -8.00 13.86 -7.92
CA ASP A 77 -8.79 12.64 -7.72
C ASP A 77 -7.98 11.44 -7.18
N HIS A 78 -6.64 11.48 -7.28
CA HIS A 78 -5.76 10.53 -6.62
C HIS A 78 -5.55 10.87 -5.14
N MET A 79 -5.96 12.06 -4.69
CA MET A 79 -5.90 12.43 -3.28
C MET A 79 -6.80 11.49 -2.48
N GLY A 80 -6.30 11.04 -1.33
CA GLY A 80 -7.12 10.24 -0.42
C GLY A 80 -6.32 9.31 0.47
N PRO A 81 -7.01 8.57 1.32
CA PRO A 81 -6.43 7.54 2.16
C PRO A 81 -6.23 6.22 1.42
N TYR A 82 -4.99 5.74 1.39
CA TYR A 82 -4.61 4.42 0.90
C TYR A 82 -4.32 3.50 2.09
N LEU A 83 -4.66 2.23 1.94
CA LEU A 83 -4.31 1.16 2.87
C LEU A 83 -3.35 0.21 2.18
N CYS A 84 -2.20 -0.03 2.79
CA CYS A 84 -1.43 -1.24 2.51
C CYS A 84 -1.82 -2.32 3.50
N ILE A 85 -2.13 -3.51 3.00
CA ILE A 85 -2.58 -4.67 3.78
C ILE A 85 -1.53 -5.76 3.59
N ALA A 86 -0.95 -6.22 4.69
CA ALA A 86 0.03 -7.30 4.72
C ALA A 86 -0.61 -8.60 5.21
N SER A 87 -0.42 -9.68 4.46
CA SER A 87 -0.92 -11.01 4.81
C SER A 87 0.02 -12.10 4.32
N ASN A 88 0.27 -13.08 5.20
CA ASN A 88 0.99 -14.32 4.89
C ASN A 88 0.17 -15.59 5.20
N GLY A 89 -1.15 -15.45 5.40
CA GLY A 89 -2.04 -16.55 5.78
C GLY A 89 -2.04 -16.89 7.28
N VAL A 90 -1.20 -16.22 8.08
CA VAL A 90 -1.18 -16.34 9.55
C VAL A 90 -1.89 -15.12 10.14
N PRO A 91 -3.01 -15.30 10.86
CA PRO A 91 -3.70 -14.17 11.48
C PRO A 91 -2.90 -13.52 12.63
N PRO A 92 -3.07 -12.21 12.87
CA PRO A 92 -3.90 -11.28 12.10
C PRO A 92 -3.19 -10.77 10.85
N SER A 93 -3.95 -10.50 9.79
CA SER A 93 -3.49 -9.59 8.74
C SER A 93 -3.45 -8.18 9.31
N VAL A 94 -2.41 -7.42 8.97
CA VAL A 94 -2.22 -6.05 9.46
C VAL A 94 -2.31 -5.05 8.31
N SER A 95 -2.66 -3.81 8.61
CA SER A 95 -2.74 -2.74 7.61
C SER A 95 -2.20 -1.43 8.13
N LYS A 96 -1.56 -0.65 7.25
CA LYS A 96 -1.16 0.73 7.53
C LYS A 96 -1.85 1.69 6.58
N ARG A 97 -2.35 2.78 7.15
CA ARG A 97 -2.98 3.88 6.44
C ARG A 97 -1.95 4.91 6.03
N ILE A 98 -2.01 5.36 4.78
CA ILE A 98 -1.15 6.38 4.19
C ILE A 98 -2.03 7.37 3.44
N LYS A 99 -2.04 8.64 3.87
CA LYS A 99 -2.79 9.70 3.20
C LYS A 99 -1.93 10.35 2.11
N LEU A 100 -2.43 10.34 0.87
CA LEU A 100 -1.87 11.11 -0.23
C LEU A 100 -2.60 12.45 -0.34
N VAL A 101 -1.86 13.54 -0.21
CA VAL A 101 -2.36 14.92 -0.39
C VAL A 101 -1.72 15.51 -1.63
N VAL A 102 -2.56 16.05 -2.52
CA VAL A 102 -2.14 16.69 -3.77
C VAL A 102 -2.29 18.20 -3.63
N GLN A 103 -1.19 18.94 -3.74
CA GLN A 103 -1.19 20.39 -3.72
C GLN A 103 -1.39 20.97 -5.12
N CYS A 104 -2.06 22.12 -5.18
CA CYS A 104 -2.12 22.93 -6.38
C CYS A 104 -0.70 23.34 -6.77
N LYS A 105 -0.42 23.38 -8.06
CA LYS A 105 0.69 24.19 -8.58
C LYS A 105 0.34 25.66 -8.62
#